data_AF-A0A087TNA9-F1
#
_entry.id   AF-A0A087TNA9-F1
#
_cell.length_a   1.000
_cell.length_b   1.000
_cell.length_c   1.000
_cell.angle_alpha   90.00
_cell.angle_beta   90.00
_cell.angle_gamma   90.00
#
_symmetry.space_group_name_H-M   'P 1'
#
loop_
_entity.id
_entity.type
_entity.pdbx_description
1 polymer ?
#
loop_
_entity_poly.entity_id
_entity_poly.type
_entity_poly.pdbx_seq_one_letter_code
_entity_poly.pdbx_strand_id
1 'polypeptide(L)'
;MNQGATKSVSQSTIQRTLLRLGLRSRRLVRAPMLTAVHRRRRLEFARQYSSWTSTEWRQVAFSDESRFMLHRTDGRWRIRRETSERNHPATIAGTVQAGGGSIMVWGMFSWHSLGSLIIVEGTMDQYKYASVLADHVHPYMRIVFPQDDGIFQQDNARCHTAASVRAWFEEHQDEFTVLPWPANSPDLNPIEHLWDHLDRVVRAMDPQPRNLAQLATALESAWLNIPENTFRDLCDSLPARLAAVRSAKGPTPELEQKAEKELGETALVK
;
A
#
# COMPACT_ATOMS: atom_id res chain seq x y z
N MET A 1 -19.64 -7.34 -28.23
CA MET A 1 -20.86 -6.82 -27.56
C MET A 1 -21.86 -6.34 -28.61
N ASN A 2 -22.50 -7.26 -29.34
CA ASN A 2 -23.63 -6.98 -30.24
C ASN A 2 -24.42 -8.27 -30.55
N GLN A 3 -24.35 -9.29 -29.69
CA GLN A 3 -25.18 -10.48 -29.85
C GLN A 3 -26.50 -10.21 -29.13
N GLY A 4 -27.51 -9.75 -29.87
CA GLY A 4 -28.89 -9.58 -29.37
C GLY A 4 -29.59 -8.25 -29.68
N ALA A 5 -28.92 -7.26 -30.28
CA ALA A 5 -29.56 -5.98 -30.63
C ALA A 5 -30.20 -6.05 -32.02
N THR A 6 -31.50 -5.76 -32.13
CA THR A 6 -32.28 -5.78 -33.39
C THR A 6 -31.97 -4.62 -34.34
N LYS A 7 -31.15 -3.65 -33.91
CA LYS A 7 -30.64 -2.56 -34.75
C LYS A 7 -29.13 -2.46 -34.62
N SER A 8 -28.44 -2.41 -35.76
CA SER A 8 -27.00 -2.13 -35.81
C SER A 8 -26.78 -0.66 -35.44
N VAL A 9 -26.11 -0.42 -34.32
CA VAL A 9 -25.78 0.93 -33.83
C VAL A 9 -24.29 1.18 -34.03
N SER A 10 -23.93 2.37 -34.53
CA SER A 10 -22.53 2.74 -34.72
C SER A 10 -21.77 2.85 -33.40
N GLN A 11 -20.48 2.51 -33.41
CA GLN A 11 -19.59 2.65 -32.24
C GLN A 11 -19.60 4.08 -31.67
N SER A 12 -19.67 5.09 -32.53
CA SER A 12 -19.76 6.51 -32.17
C SER A 12 -21.08 6.86 -31.46
N THR A 13 -22.17 6.17 -31.76
CA THR A 13 -23.46 6.34 -31.06
C THR A 13 -23.43 5.68 -29.68
N ILE A 14 -22.79 4.51 -29.56
CA ILE A 14 -22.55 3.84 -28.27
C ILE A 14 -21.68 4.73 -27.37
N GLN A 15 -20.57 5.25 -27.88
CA GLN A 15 -19.64 6.08 -27.11
C GLN A 15 -20.29 7.37 -26.60
N ARG A 16 -21.06 8.08 -27.44
CA ARG A 16 -21.80 9.29 -27.03
C ARG A 16 -22.85 8.97 -25.96
N THR A 17 -23.54 7.84 -26.09
CA THR A 17 -24.55 7.41 -25.11
C THR A 17 -23.90 7.10 -23.76
N LEU A 18 -22.78 6.37 -23.75
CA LEU A 18 -22.02 6.10 -22.52
C LEU A 18 -21.56 7.39 -21.84
N LEU A 19 -21.00 8.34 -22.61
CA LEU A 19 -20.59 9.64 -22.07
C LEU A 19 -21.77 10.45 -21.51
N ARG A 20 -22.93 10.45 -22.19
CA ARG A 20 -24.15 11.10 -21.70
C ARG A 20 -24.66 10.50 -20.38
N LEU A 21 -24.45 9.20 -20.18
CA LEU A 21 -24.75 8.49 -18.94
C LEU A 21 -23.68 8.69 -17.86
N GLY A 22 -22.65 9.52 -18.10
CA GLY A 22 -21.53 9.73 -17.17
C GLY A 22 -20.50 8.60 -17.15
N LEU A 23 -20.70 7.55 -17.95
CA LEU A 23 -19.81 6.40 -18.05
C LEU A 23 -18.63 6.74 -18.96
N ARG A 24 -17.48 6.98 -18.33
CA ARG A 24 -16.25 7.30 -19.02
C ARG A 24 -15.32 6.10 -18.99
N SER A 25 -14.52 5.95 -20.05
CA SER A 25 -13.40 5.01 -20.00
C SER A 25 -12.46 5.42 -18.86
N ARG A 26 -12.22 4.48 -17.94
CA ARG A 26 -11.33 4.61 -16.79
C ARG A 26 -10.44 3.40 -16.76
N ARG A 27 -9.22 3.56 -16.25
CA ARG A 27 -8.31 2.42 -16.05
C ARG A 27 -8.88 1.54 -14.93
N LEU A 28 -8.71 0.22 -15.08
CA LEU A 28 -9.01 -0.71 -14.00
C LEU A 28 -8.10 -0.39 -12.81
N VAL A 29 -8.69 -0.27 -11.61
CA VAL A 29 -7.93 -0.17 -10.36
C VAL A 29 -7.36 -1.55 -10.06
N ARG A 30 -6.03 -1.66 -9.92
CA ARG A 30 -5.38 -2.88 -9.44
C ARG A 30 -5.42 -2.84 -7.92
N ALA A 31 -6.18 -3.73 -7.30
CA ALA A 31 -6.23 -3.91 -5.86
C ALA A 31 -6.13 -5.41 -5.53
N PRO A 32 -5.58 -5.79 -4.35
CA PRO A 32 -5.60 -7.18 -3.90
C PRO A 32 -7.03 -7.72 -3.88
N MET A 33 -7.22 -8.96 -4.32
CA MET A 33 -8.53 -9.61 -4.23
C MET A 33 -8.85 -9.91 -2.75
N LEU A 34 -9.81 -9.17 -2.19
CA LEU A 34 -10.26 -9.37 -0.82
C LEU A 34 -11.25 -10.52 -0.74
N THR A 35 -10.92 -11.54 0.06
CA THR A 35 -11.83 -12.62 0.46
C THR A 35 -12.96 -12.05 1.34
N ALA A 36 -14.07 -12.79 1.49
CA ALA A 36 -15.16 -12.39 2.37
C ALA A 36 -14.69 -12.17 3.82
N VAL A 37 -13.75 -13.00 4.30
CA VAL A 37 -13.15 -12.88 5.63
C VAL A 37 -12.37 -11.56 5.76
N HIS A 38 -11.57 -11.18 4.75
CA HIS A 38 -10.85 -9.90 4.77
C HIS A 38 -11.82 -8.72 4.81
N ARG A 39 -12.88 -8.73 3.98
CA ARG A 39 -13.90 -7.66 3.97
C ARG A 39 -14.58 -7.53 5.33
N ARG A 40 -14.96 -8.64 5.95
CA ARG A 40 -15.60 -8.65 7.28
C ARG A 40 -14.70 -8.04 8.34
N ARG A 41 -13.43 -8.51 8.44
CA ARG A 41 -12.47 -8.00 9.43
C ARG A 41 -12.15 -6.51 9.23
N ARG A 42 -12.04 -6.08 7.96
CA ARG A 42 -11.84 -4.66 7.62
C ARG A 42 -13.03 -3.79 8.02
N LEU A 43 -14.25 -4.28 7.80
CA LEU A 43 -15.45 -3.55 8.21
C LEU A 43 -15.60 -3.50 9.74
N GLU A 44 -15.25 -4.58 10.44
CA GLU A 44 -15.21 -4.64 11.90
C GLU A 44 -14.22 -3.64 12.47
N PHE A 45 -12.98 -3.63 11.96
CA PHE A 45 -11.98 -2.62 12.30
C PHE A 45 -12.50 -1.20 12.08
N ALA A 46 -13.07 -0.92 10.90
CA ALA A 46 -13.59 0.40 10.59
C ALA A 46 -14.79 0.81 11.45
N ARG A 47 -15.54 -0.14 12.01
CA ARG A 47 -16.61 0.13 12.99
C ARG A 47 -16.04 0.38 14.39
N GLN A 48 -15.10 -0.45 14.82
CA GLN A 48 -14.45 -0.34 16.13
C GLN A 48 -13.79 1.02 16.32
N TYR A 49 -13.07 1.51 15.32
CA TYR A 49 -12.36 2.79 15.36
C TYR A 49 -13.14 3.93 14.70
N SER A 50 -14.47 3.81 14.57
CA SER A 50 -15.30 4.82 13.90
C SER A 50 -15.49 6.12 14.69
N SER A 51 -15.35 6.06 16.01
CA SER A 51 -15.40 7.22 16.90
C SER A 51 -14.09 7.97 17.01
N TRP A 52 -12.98 7.37 16.55
CA TRP A 52 -11.67 8.00 16.61
C TRP A 52 -11.60 9.18 15.64
N THR A 53 -11.23 10.33 16.19
CA THR A 53 -10.95 11.55 15.45
C THR A 53 -9.49 11.57 15.04
N SER A 54 -9.10 12.62 14.31
CA SER A 54 -7.70 12.84 13.97
C SER A 54 -6.81 12.83 15.22
N THR A 55 -7.28 13.34 16.37
CA THR A 55 -6.48 13.38 17.60
C THR A 55 -6.02 11.99 18.07
N GLU A 56 -6.91 11.00 18.10
CA GLU A 56 -6.53 9.63 18.47
C GLU A 56 -5.57 9.03 17.43
N TRP A 57 -5.79 9.30 16.14
CA TRP A 57 -4.89 8.82 15.08
C TRP A 57 -3.50 9.45 15.11
N ARG A 58 -3.32 10.61 15.76
CA ARG A 58 -2.00 11.24 15.94
C ARG A 58 -1.10 10.46 16.89
N GLN A 59 -1.71 9.68 17.80
CA GLN A 59 -1.00 8.78 18.70
C GLN A 59 -0.57 7.47 18.05
N VAL A 60 -0.86 7.26 16.76
CA VAL A 60 -0.47 6.04 16.04
C VAL A 60 0.81 6.26 15.26
N ALA A 61 1.81 5.42 15.51
CA ALA A 61 2.98 5.24 14.66
C ALA A 61 2.73 4.11 13.66
N PHE A 62 2.80 4.42 12.37
CA PHE A 62 2.61 3.50 11.26
C PHE A 62 3.95 2.94 10.81
N SER A 63 3.98 1.66 10.46
CA SER A 63 5.16 1.01 9.90
C SER A 63 4.79 0.04 8.79
N ASP A 64 5.75 -0.20 7.89
CA ASP A 64 5.62 -1.21 6.84
C ASP A 64 6.97 -1.45 6.15
N GLU A 65 7.02 -2.51 5.35
CA GLU A 65 8.10 -2.73 4.40
C GLU A 65 7.71 -2.42 2.96
N SER A 66 8.68 -1.97 2.16
CA SER A 66 8.50 -1.80 0.72
C SER A 66 9.72 -2.24 -0.08
N ARG A 67 9.49 -2.51 -1.37
CA ARG A 67 10.55 -2.91 -2.30
C ARG A 67 10.70 -1.91 -3.44
N PHE A 68 11.88 -1.30 -3.53
CA PHE A 68 12.27 -0.38 -4.58
C PHE A 68 13.19 -1.07 -5.59
N MET A 69 12.86 -0.99 -6.87
CA MET A 69 13.68 -1.59 -7.94
C MET A 69 14.57 -0.52 -8.58
N LEU A 70 15.83 -0.85 -8.85
CA LEU A 70 16.78 0.06 -9.50
C LEU A 70 16.33 0.47 -10.90
N HIS A 71 15.87 -0.51 -11.69
CA HIS A 71 15.30 -0.26 -13.00
C HIS A 71 13.91 -0.90 -13.08
N ARG A 72 12.87 -0.07 -12.92
CA ARG A 72 11.51 -0.52 -13.24
C ARG A 72 11.32 -0.58 -14.74
N THR A 73 11.10 -1.79 -15.27
CA THR A 73 10.49 -2.00 -16.57
C THR A 73 8.98 -1.81 -16.45
N ASP A 74 8.53 -0.56 -16.38
CA ASP A 74 7.09 -0.27 -16.46
C ASP A 74 6.50 -0.55 -17.86
N GLY A 75 7.38 -0.76 -18.86
CA GLY A 75 7.04 -1.00 -20.26
C GLY A 75 6.30 0.16 -20.92
N ARG A 76 6.34 1.36 -20.31
CA ARG A 76 5.43 2.48 -20.64
C ARG A 76 6.12 3.73 -21.14
N TRP A 77 7.43 3.68 -21.39
CA TRP A 77 8.13 4.72 -22.13
C TRP A 77 7.51 4.90 -23.51
N ARG A 78 6.96 6.09 -23.77
CA ARG A 78 6.44 6.46 -25.08
C ARG A 78 7.39 7.48 -25.69
N ILE A 79 8.04 7.07 -26.77
CA ILE A 79 8.85 7.95 -27.62
C ILE A 79 8.11 8.18 -28.93
N ARG A 80 8.28 9.35 -29.54
CA ARG A 80 7.88 9.57 -30.94
C ARG A 80 9.09 9.25 -31.81
N ARG A 81 8.92 8.35 -32.78
CA ARG A 81 9.96 7.92 -33.73
C ARG A 81 9.32 7.50 -35.05
N GLU A 82 10.08 7.54 -36.13
CA GLU A 82 9.65 6.95 -37.40
C GLU A 82 9.64 5.41 -37.33
N THR A 83 8.92 4.76 -38.24
CA THR A 83 8.80 3.29 -38.24
C THR A 83 10.15 2.60 -38.50
N SER A 84 10.99 3.20 -39.33
CA SER A 84 12.36 2.77 -39.66
C SER A 84 13.31 2.82 -38.45
N GLU A 85 13.04 3.71 -37.49
CA GLU A 85 13.89 3.94 -36.32
C GLU A 85 13.64 2.94 -35.19
N ARG A 86 12.86 1.87 -35.44
CA ARG A 86 12.49 0.90 -34.39
C ARG A 86 13.71 0.32 -33.64
N ASN A 87 14.82 0.14 -34.34
CA ASN A 87 16.05 -0.47 -33.82
C ASN A 87 17.19 0.54 -33.66
N HIS A 88 16.93 1.85 -33.75
CA HIS A 88 17.98 2.84 -33.54
C HIS A 88 18.41 2.84 -32.06
N PRO A 89 19.72 2.85 -31.73
CA PRO A 89 20.19 2.77 -30.33
C PRO A 89 19.56 3.80 -29.39
N ALA A 90 19.31 5.03 -29.87
CA ALA A 90 18.64 6.08 -29.09
C ALA A 90 17.14 5.83 -28.81
N THR A 91 16.54 4.82 -29.45
CA THR A 91 15.12 4.45 -29.32
C THR A 91 14.92 3.12 -28.60
N ILE A 92 16.01 2.43 -28.27
CA ILE A 92 16.02 1.17 -27.55
C ILE A 92 16.28 1.48 -26.08
N ALA A 93 15.31 1.19 -25.23
CA ALA A 93 15.57 1.11 -23.80
C ALA A 93 16.33 -0.19 -23.52
N GLY A 94 17.58 -0.09 -23.06
CA GLY A 94 18.35 -1.25 -22.64
C GLY A 94 17.67 -1.97 -21.49
N THR A 95 17.39 -3.26 -21.65
CA THR A 95 16.91 -4.13 -20.57
C THR A 95 18.09 -4.88 -19.98
N VAL A 96 18.45 -4.59 -18.73
CA VAL A 96 19.41 -5.44 -17.99
C VAL A 96 18.76 -6.79 -17.70
N GLN A 97 19.46 -7.88 -18.02
CA GLN A 97 18.96 -9.28 -17.90
C GLN A 97 18.56 -9.69 -16.46
N ALA A 98 18.75 -8.83 -15.45
CA ALA A 98 18.35 -9.06 -14.05
C ALA A 98 17.58 -7.88 -13.40
N GLY A 99 17.03 -6.94 -14.18
CA GLY A 99 16.20 -5.84 -13.63
C GLY A 99 16.95 -4.82 -12.75
N GLY A 100 18.28 -4.86 -12.73
CA GLY A 100 19.13 -3.95 -11.93
C GLY A 100 19.13 -4.24 -10.42
N GLY A 101 18.38 -5.24 -9.95
CA GLY A 101 18.21 -5.53 -8.53
C GLY A 101 17.15 -4.65 -7.85
N SER A 102 16.88 -4.96 -6.57
CA SER A 102 15.93 -4.23 -5.74
C SER A 102 16.43 -4.12 -4.31
N ILE A 103 15.98 -3.09 -3.62
CA ILE A 103 16.23 -2.86 -2.21
C ILE A 103 14.91 -3.07 -1.47
N MET A 104 14.96 -3.88 -0.42
CA MET A 104 13.90 -3.96 0.58
C MET A 104 14.19 -2.89 1.63
N VAL A 105 13.17 -2.12 1.99
CA VAL A 105 13.27 -1.13 3.08
C VAL A 105 12.17 -1.38 4.08
N TRP A 106 12.44 -1.04 5.33
CA TRP A 106 11.44 -0.89 6.38
C TRP A 106 11.42 0.58 6.80
N GLY A 107 10.26 1.13 7.15
CA GLY A 107 10.24 2.42 7.82
C GLY A 107 9.02 2.62 8.67
N MET A 108 9.07 3.69 9.47
CA MET A 108 7.97 4.09 10.34
C MET A 108 7.82 5.61 10.41
N PHE A 109 6.62 6.08 10.71
CA PHE A 109 6.38 7.49 11.01
C PHE A 109 5.11 7.66 11.86
N SER A 110 4.93 8.83 12.46
CA SER A 110 3.67 9.23 13.08
C SER A 110 3.29 10.64 12.64
N TRP A 111 2.19 11.18 13.14
CA TRP A 111 1.84 12.59 12.90
C TRP A 111 2.90 13.56 13.45
N HIS A 112 3.65 13.15 14.47
CA HIS A 112 4.63 14.00 15.14
C HIS A 112 5.94 14.11 14.37
N SER A 113 6.44 13.00 13.83
CA SER A 113 7.74 12.95 13.14
C SER A 113 7.85 11.77 12.17
N LEU A 114 8.88 11.81 11.34
CA LEU A 114 9.36 10.63 10.62
C LEU A 114 10.25 9.81 11.55
N GLY A 115 10.12 8.49 11.49
CA GLY A 115 11.05 7.56 12.12
C GLY A 115 12.14 7.12 11.15
N SER A 116 12.79 6.01 11.52
CA SER A 116 13.91 5.46 10.74
C SER A 116 13.42 4.88 9.41
N LEU A 117 14.25 5.02 8.37
CA LEU A 117 14.19 4.21 7.15
C LEU A 117 15.38 3.25 7.15
N ILE A 118 15.11 1.96 7.15
CA ILE A 118 16.11 0.91 7.33
C ILE A 118 16.21 0.12 6.02
N ILE A 119 17.42 0.01 5.49
CA ILE A 119 17.69 -0.88 4.36
C ILE A 119 17.79 -2.31 4.87
N VAL A 120 16.90 -3.19 4.38
CA VAL A 120 16.84 -4.59 4.79
C VAL A 120 17.60 -5.45 3.79
N GLU A 121 18.65 -6.12 4.26
CA GLU A 121 19.36 -7.09 3.44
C GLU A 121 18.52 -8.35 3.21
N GLY A 122 18.18 -8.61 1.94
CA GLY A 122 17.38 -9.77 1.54
C GLY A 122 15.89 -9.62 1.89
N THR A 123 15.34 -10.60 2.59
CA THR A 123 13.93 -10.59 3.03
C THR A 123 13.88 -10.35 4.54
N MET A 124 12.85 -9.62 4.99
CA MET A 124 12.56 -9.44 6.41
C MET A 124 12.19 -10.78 7.04
N ASP A 125 12.89 -11.15 8.11
CA ASP A 125 12.59 -12.31 8.93
C ASP A 125 12.31 -11.86 10.37
N GLN A 126 11.89 -12.80 11.22
CA GLN A 126 11.52 -12.50 12.60
C GLN A 126 12.67 -11.96 13.47
N TYR A 127 13.91 -12.32 13.17
CA TYR A 127 15.08 -11.92 13.97
C TYR A 127 15.49 -10.50 13.60
N LYS A 128 15.56 -10.21 12.30
CA LYS A 128 15.76 -8.84 11.80
C LYS A 128 14.65 -7.91 12.29
N TYR A 129 13.40 -8.38 12.26
CA TYR A 129 12.29 -7.59 12.76
C TYR A 129 12.41 -7.31 14.26
N ALA A 130 12.78 -8.30 15.08
CA ALA A 130 13.02 -8.09 16.51
C ALA A 130 14.14 -7.06 16.78
N SER A 131 15.22 -7.08 15.99
CA SER A 131 16.25 -6.03 16.05
C SER A 131 15.70 -4.66 15.67
N VAL A 132 14.89 -4.56 14.61
CA VAL A 132 14.21 -3.30 14.24
C VAL A 132 13.32 -2.79 15.38
N LEU A 133 12.60 -3.68 16.06
CA LEU A 133 11.77 -3.30 17.20
C LEU A 133 12.61 -2.71 18.34
N ALA A 134 13.69 -3.40 18.73
CA ALA A 134 14.55 -2.98 19.83
C ALA A 134 15.36 -1.71 19.51
N ASP A 135 15.93 -1.63 18.31
CA ASP A 135 16.90 -0.59 17.96
C ASP A 135 16.24 0.68 17.41
N HIS A 136 15.03 0.57 16.85
CA HIS A 136 14.38 1.69 16.14
C HIS A 136 12.96 1.99 16.64
N VAL A 137 12.11 0.99 16.82
CA VAL A 137 10.71 1.24 17.25
C VAL A 137 10.66 1.69 18.70
N HIS A 138 11.27 0.92 19.61
CA HIS A 138 11.21 1.20 21.04
C HIS A 138 11.78 2.58 21.41
N PRO A 139 12.99 2.98 20.95
CA PRO A 139 13.48 4.33 21.18
C PRO A 139 12.59 5.41 20.58
N TYR A 140 12.05 5.18 19.37
CA TYR A 140 11.15 6.13 18.73
C TYR A 140 9.87 6.33 19.55
N MET A 141 9.24 5.24 20.00
CA MET A 141 8.01 5.30 20.78
C MET A 141 8.21 6.07 22.07
N ARG A 142 9.31 5.82 22.80
CA ARG A 142 9.64 6.53 24.04
C ARG A 142 9.92 8.01 23.86
N ILE A 143 10.55 8.39 22.74
CA ILE A 143 10.89 9.79 22.47
C ILE A 143 9.66 10.58 21.99
N VAL A 144 8.87 9.97 21.12
CA VAL A 144 7.76 10.65 20.43
C VAL A 144 6.46 10.61 21.26
N PHE A 145 6.27 9.56 22.06
CA PHE A 145 5.10 9.36 22.93
C PHE A 145 5.55 9.18 24.39
N PRO A 146 6.08 10.23 25.05
CA PRO A 146 6.69 10.13 26.37
C PRO A 146 5.69 9.93 27.53
N GLN A 147 4.39 9.85 27.23
CA GLN A 147 3.33 9.55 28.21
C GLN A 147 2.91 8.08 28.17
N ASP A 148 3.65 7.24 27.44
CA ASP A 148 3.38 5.81 27.25
C ASP A 148 1.97 5.53 26.68
N ASP A 149 1.38 6.52 25.99
CA ASP A 149 0.07 6.47 25.34
C ASP A 149 0.17 6.23 23.82
N GLY A 150 1.38 5.97 23.34
CA GLY A 150 1.67 5.68 21.95
C GLY A 150 1.06 4.36 21.49
N ILE A 151 0.67 4.32 20.23
CA ILE A 151 0.10 3.13 19.59
C ILE A 151 0.96 2.76 18.38
N PHE A 152 1.51 1.56 18.38
CA PHE A 152 2.30 1.06 17.25
C PHE A 152 1.46 0.21 16.31
N GLN A 153 1.47 0.56 15.03
CA GLN A 153 0.84 -0.21 13.97
C GLN A 153 1.90 -1.04 13.22
N GLN A 154 1.63 -2.34 13.15
CA GLN A 154 2.28 -3.31 12.25
C GLN A 154 1.22 -4.10 11.50
N ASP A 155 1.58 -4.75 10.39
CA ASP A 155 0.68 -5.67 9.70
C ASP A 155 0.73 -7.09 10.33
N ASN A 156 0.00 -8.04 9.75
CA ASN A 156 -0.02 -9.43 10.23
C ASN A 156 0.93 -10.35 9.45
N ALA A 157 2.06 -9.85 8.95
CA ALA A 157 3.07 -10.68 8.32
C ALA A 157 3.56 -11.79 9.28
N ARG A 158 4.09 -12.87 8.70
CA ARG A 158 4.54 -14.03 9.48
C ARG A 158 5.67 -13.67 10.46
N CYS A 159 6.57 -12.75 10.09
CA CYS A 159 7.61 -12.24 10.98
C CYS A 159 7.02 -11.45 12.15
N HIS A 160 6.02 -10.59 11.91
CA HIS A 160 5.38 -9.74 12.93
C HIS A 160 4.56 -10.55 13.94
N THR A 161 4.11 -11.74 13.53
CA THR A 161 3.29 -12.64 14.34
C THR A 161 4.06 -13.84 14.89
N ALA A 162 5.38 -13.85 14.76
CA ALA A 162 6.25 -14.86 15.35
C ALA A 162 6.17 -14.84 16.88
N ALA A 163 6.39 -15.98 17.53
CA ALA A 163 6.32 -16.10 18.98
C ALA A 163 7.33 -15.18 19.69
N SER A 164 8.55 -15.06 19.15
CA SER A 164 9.58 -14.16 19.69
C SER A 164 9.17 -12.69 19.62
N VAL A 165 8.50 -12.29 18.54
CA VAL A 165 8.04 -10.90 18.35
C VAL A 165 6.86 -10.59 19.26
N ARG A 166 5.92 -11.53 19.43
CA ARG A 166 4.83 -11.36 20.40
C ARG A 166 5.34 -11.26 21.82
N ALA A 167 6.27 -12.13 22.22
CA ALA A 167 6.88 -12.08 23.54
C ALA A 167 7.58 -10.72 23.78
N TRP A 168 8.28 -10.20 22.78
CA TRP A 168 8.88 -8.86 22.86
C TRP A 168 7.83 -7.77 23.11
N PHE A 169 6.69 -7.78 22.42
CA PHE A 169 5.61 -6.80 22.70
C PHE A 169 4.95 -7.01 24.07
N GLU A 170 4.83 -8.26 24.54
CA GLU A 170 4.31 -8.55 25.89
C GLU A 170 5.25 -7.99 26.98
N GLU A 171 6.57 -8.05 26.77
CA GLU A 171 7.56 -7.46 27.68
C GLU A 171 7.49 -5.93 27.74
N HIS A 172 7.03 -5.27 26.67
CA HIS A 172 6.97 -3.80 26.54
C HIS A 172 5.53 -3.24 26.55
N GLN A 173 4.54 -4.04 26.99
CA GLN A 173 3.11 -3.68 26.92
C GLN A 173 2.73 -2.47 27.79
N ASP A 174 3.54 -2.17 28.82
CA ASP A 174 3.35 -1.02 29.70
C ASP A 174 3.92 0.28 29.11
N GLU A 175 4.67 0.22 27.99
CA GLU A 175 5.31 1.38 27.36
C GLU A 175 4.53 1.89 26.13
N PHE A 176 3.88 1.01 25.38
CA PHE A 176 2.99 1.37 24.27
C PHE A 176 2.10 0.18 23.86
N THR A 177 1.02 0.47 23.13
CA THR A 177 0.06 -0.56 22.68
C THR A 177 0.25 -0.92 21.21
N VAL A 178 0.10 -2.19 20.84
CA VAL A 178 0.04 -2.61 19.43
C VAL A 178 -1.40 -2.48 18.90
N LEU A 179 -1.58 -1.77 17.79
CA LEU A 179 -2.88 -1.61 17.13
C LEU A 179 -3.32 -2.93 16.47
N PRO A 180 -4.50 -3.49 16.82
CA PRO A 180 -5.06 -4.62 16.11
C PRO A 180 -5.35 -4.26 14.64
N TRP A 181 -4.55 -4.79 13.70
CA TRP A 181 -4.65 -4.41 12.29
C TRP A 181 -5.37 -5.45 11.43
N PRO A 182 -6.27 -5.05 10.52
CA PRO A 182 -6.94 -5.99 9.61
C PRO A 182 -6.00 -6.40 8.47
N ALA A 183 -5.84 -7.71 8.25
CA ALA A 183 -5.03 -8.26 7.15
C ALA A 183 -5.46 -7.72 5.76
N ASN A 184 -4.49 -7.54 4.86
CA ASN A 184 -4.68 -7.03 3.50
C ASN A 184 -5.38 -5.66 3.46
N SER A 185 -4.86 -4.69 4.22
CA SER A 185 -5.40 -3.33 4.30
C SER A 185 -4.38 -2.22 3.99
N PRO A 186 -3.67 -2.29 2.84
CA PRO A 186 -2.69 -1.27 2.48
C PRO A 186 -3.31 0.11 2.29
N ASP A 187 -4.58 0.20 1.86
CA ASP A 187 -5.29 1.47 1.72
C ASP A 187 -5.55 2.18 3.06
N LEU A 188 -5.56 1.42 4.17
CA LEU A 188 -5.67 1.97 5.52
C LEU A 188 -4.32 2.34 6.11
N ASN A 189 -3.19 1.81 5.60
CA ASN A 189 -1.86 2.14 6.10
C ASN A 189 -1.33 3.38 5.34
N PRO A 190 -1.22 4.56 5.97
CA PRO A 190 -0.85 5.75 5.24
C PRO A 190 0.61 5.76 4.77
N ILE A 191 1.48 4.90 5.31
CA ILE A 191 2.88 4.80 4.88
C ILE A 191 3.03 4.38 3.41
N GLU A 192 2.03 3.68 2.86
CA GLU A 192 1.97 3.31 1.44
C GLU A 192 2.00 4.56 0.53
N HIS A 193 1.43 5.69 0.99
CA HIS A 193 1.53 6.95 0.27
C HIS A 193 2.93 7.58 0.35
N LEU A 194 3.66 7.34 1.44
CA LEU A 194 5.05 7.77 1.58
C LEU A 194 5.96 6.94 0.66
N TRP A 195 5.71 5.64 0.52
CA TRP A 195 6.39 4.80 -0.49
C TRP A 195 6.17 5.32 -1.91
N ASP A 196 4.93 5.66 -2.27
CA ASP A 196 4.61 6.29 -3.55
C ASP A 196 5.26 7.69 -3.70
N HIS A 197 5.44 8.43 -2.62
CA HIS A 197 6.18 9.70 -2.63
C HIS A 197 7.67 9.47 -2.92
N LEU A 198 8.33 8.56 -2.18
CA LEU A 198 9.74 8.21 -2.40
C LEU A 198 9.99 7.74 -3.84
N ASP A 199 9.15 6.83 -4.36
CA ASP A 199 9.29 6.32 -5.72
C ASP A 199 9.21 7.44 -6.75
N ARG A 200 8.33 8.44 -6.54
CA ARG A 200 8.23 9.61 -7.42
C ARG A 200 9.45 10.53 -7.33
N VAL A 201 9.94 10.79 -6.12
CA VAL A 201 11.12 11.64 -5.91
C VAL A 201 12.35 11.01 -6.57
N VAL A 202 12.62 9.73 -6.29
CA VAL A 202 13.78 9.02 -6.87
C VAL A 202 13.70 8.95 -8.39
N ARG A 203 12.52 8.76 -8.97
CA ARG A 203 12.32 8.81 -10.43
C ARG A 203 12.60 10.17 -11.04
N ALA A 204 12.32 11.25 -10.32
CA ALA A 204 12.49 12.60 -10.81
C ALA A 204 13.94 13.08 -10.70
N MET A 205 14.82 12.33 -10.01
CA MET A 205 16.24 12.66 -9.90
C MET A 205 16.94 12.65 -11.26
N ASP A 206 17.84 13.61 -11.45
CA ASP A 206 18.75 13.68 -12.59
C ASP A 206 20.19 13.95 -12.09
N PRO A 207 21.14 13.01 -12.26
CA PRO A 207 20.96 11.68 -12.84
C PRO A 207 20.20 10.72 -11.90
N GLN A 208 19.44 9.79 -12.47
CA GLN A 208 18.83 8.70 -11.70
C GLN A 208 19.89 7.74 -11.11
N PRO A 209 19.60 7.08 -9.96
CA PRO A 209 20.48 6.06 -9.39
C PRO A 209 20.83 4.95 -10.38
N ARG A 210 22.12 4.60 -10.46
CA ARG A 210 22.65 3.61 -11.42
C ARG A 210 23.09 2.30 -10.77
N ASN A 211 23.10 2.24 -9.44
CA ASN A 211 23.40 1.05 -8.66
C ASN A 211 22.62 1.07 -7.33
N LEU A 212 22.62 -0.05 -6.61
CA LEU A 212 21.86 -0.20 -5.37
C LEU A 212 22.35 0.74 -4.26
N ALA A 213 23.64 1.02 -4.15
CA ALA A 213 24.15 1.96 -3.16
C ALA A 213 23.60 3.38 -3.38
N GLN A 214 23.63 3.86 -4.63
CA GLN A 214 23.03 5.15 -5.00
C GLN A 214 21.52 5.16 -4.78
N LEU A 215 20.83 4.04 -5.01
CA LEU A 215 19.40 3.94 -4.75
C LEU A 215 19.09 4.01 -3.26
N ALA A 216 19.88 3.34 -2.40
CA ALA A 216 19.74 3.41 -0.95
C ALA A 216 19.89 4.86 -0.46
N THR A 217 21.00 5.52 -0.83
CA THR A 217 21.25 6.93 -0.46
C THR A 217 20.15 7.87 -0.98
N ALA A 218 19.65 7.63 -2.19
CA ALA A 218 18.56 8.41 -2.75
C ALA A 218 17.25 8.24 -1.96
N LEU A 219 16.93 7.02 -1.51
CA LEU A 219 15.75 6.74 -0.69
C LEU A 219 15.87 7.36 0.70
N GLU A 220 17.01 7.22 1.37
CA GLU A 220 17.29 7.83 2.67
C GLU A 220 17.19 9.36 2.60
N SER A 221 17.81 9.96 1.59
CA SER A 221 17.74 11.41 1.37
C SER A 221 16.31 11.86 1.08
N ALA A 222 15.59 11.15 0.21
CA ALA A 222 14.19 11.48 -0.09
C ALA A 222 13.30 11.35 1.15
N TRP A 223 13.52 10.34 2.00
CA TRP A 223 12.77 10.14 3.24
C TRP A 223 12.96 11.27 4.22
N LEU A 224 14.22 11.65 4.51
CA LEU A 224 14.53 12.75 5.44
C LEU A 224 14.01 14.11 4.96
N ASN A 225 13.76 14.25 3.66
CA ASN A 225 13.24 15.49 3.07
C ASN A 225 11.71 15.47 2.84
N ILE A 226 10.98 14.46 3.33
CA ILE A 226 9.51 14.47 3.27
C ILE A 226 8.99 15.64 4.13
N PRO A 227 8.23 16.59 3.55
CA PRO A 227 7.70 17.73 4.32
C PRO A 227 6.72 17.28 5.40
N GLU A 228 6.75 17.92 6.56
CA GLU A 228 5.90 17.56 7.72
C GLU A 228 4.40 17.48 7.39
N ASN A 229 3.90 18.45 6.62
CA ASN A 229 2.50 18.48 6.23
C ASN A 229 2.10 17.22 5.44
N THR A 230 3.03 16.63 4.67
CA THR A 230 2.75 15.42 3.88
C THR A 230 2.32 14.27 4.77
N PHE A 231 3.05 13.99 5.84
CA PHE A 231 2.75 12.85 6.71
C PHE A 231 1.67 13.19 7.74
N ARG A 232 1.55 14.46 8.17
CA ARG A 232 0.44 14.91 9.03
C ARG A 232 -0.92 14.79 8.34
N ASP A 233 -1.03 15.26 7.10
CA ASP A 233 -2.25 15.18 6.31
C ASP A 233 -2.67 13.71 6.07
N LEU A 234 -1.69 12.81 5.94
CA LEU A 234 -1.94 11.37 5.80
C LEU A 234 -2.56 10.78 7.07
N CYS A 235 -2.01 11.06 8.25
CA CYS A 235 -2.60 10.65 9.53
C CYS A 235 -4.00 11.25 9.73
N ASP A 236 -4.16 12.56 9.45
CA ASP A 236 -5.43 13.26 9.61
C ASP A 236 -6.51 12.76 8.62
N SER A 237 -6.11 12.08 7.53
CA SER A 237 -7.04 11.48 6.56
C SER A 237 -7.71 10.17 7.03
N LEU A 238 -7.20 9.52 8.08
CA LEU A 238 -7.65 8.18 8.48
C LEU A 238 -9.14 8.05 8.79
N PRO A 239 -9.79 9.00 9.51
CA PRO A 239 -11.24 8.94 9.72
C PRO A 239 -12.02 8.85 8.40
N ALA A 240 -11.60 9.60 7.37
CA ALA A 240 -12.24 9.57 6.05
C ALA A 240 -12.00 8.23 5.33
N ARG A 241 -10.80 7.64 5.46
CA ARG A 241 -10.51 6.31 4.89
C ARG A 241 -11.38 5.22 5.51
N LEU A 242 -11.57 5.25 6.82
CA LEU A 242 -12.44 4.29 7.52
C LEU A 242 -13.92 4.49 7.15
N ALA A 243 -14.36 5.73 7.00
CA ALA A 243 -15.70 6.02 6.47
C ALA A 243 -15.88 5.46 5.05
N ALA A 244 -14.85 5.54 4.20
CA ALA A 244 -14.88 4.95 2.87
C ALA A 244 -14.96 3.41 2.92
N VAL A 245 -14.21 2.75 3.80
CA VAL A 245 -14.31 1.29 4.02
C VAL A 245 -15.72 0.88 4.47
N ARG A 246 -16.35 1.65 5.37
CA ARG A 246 -17.74 1.40 5.81
C ARG A 246 -18.76 1.61 4.70
N SER A 247 -18.50 2.57 3.81
CA SER A 247 -19.40 2.93 2.71
C SER A 247 -19.27 2.00 1.51
N ALA A 248 -18.12 1.35 1.35
CA ALA A 248 -17.86 0.34 0.35
C ALA A 248 -18.64 -0.95 0.68
N LYS A 249 -19.97 -0.91 0.47
CA LYS A 249 -20.82 -2.11 0.48
C LYS A 249 -20.34 -3.04 -0.63
N GLY A 250 -19.66 -4.12 -0.27
CA GLY A 250 -19.70 -5.35 -1.07
C GLY A 250 -21.13 -5.90 -1.13
N PRO A 251 -21.43 -6.88 -2.01
CA PRO A 251 -22.74 -7.53 -2.00
C PRO A 251 -23.07 -8.00 -0.58
N THR A 252 -24.31 -7.77 -0.14
CA THR A 252 -24.77 -8.09 1.21
C THR A 252 -24.49 -9.56 1.53
N PRO A 253 -24.23 -9.93 2.80
CA PRO A 253 -24.06 -11.33 3.20
C PRO A 253 -25.21 -12.24 2.75
N GLU A 254 -26.42 -11.68 2.60
CA GLU A 254 -27.60 -12.37 2.06
C GLU A 254 -27.46 -12.66 0.56
N LEU A 255 -26.83 -11.78 -0.23
CA LEU A 255 -26.55 -12.00 -1.65
C LEU A 255 -25.34 -12.92 -1.86
N GLU A 256 -24.34 -12.87 -0.97
CA GLU A 256 -23.21 -13.82 -0.98
C GLU A 256 -23.65 -15.23 -0.56
N GLN A 257 -24.48 -15.38 0.49
CA GLN A 257 -25.08 -16.66 0.86
C GLN A 257 -26.01 -17.20 -0.22
N LYS A 258 -26.77 -16.33 -0.90
CA LYS A 258 -27.64 -16.73 -2.01
C LYS A 258 -26.83 -17.14 -3.24
N ALA A 259 -25.74 -16.44 -3.55
CA ALA A 259 -24.82 -16.82 -4.63
C ALA A 259 -24.07 -18.12 -4.33
N GLU A 260 -23.64 -18.37 -3.09
CA GLU A 260 -23.02 -19.63 -2.67
C GLU A 260 -24.01 -20.80 -2.71
N LYS A 261 -25.29 -20.57 -2.38
CA LYS A 261 -26.35 -21.57 -2.52
C LYS A 261 -26.67 -21.87 -3.99
N GLU A 262 -26.77 -20.85 -4.83
CA GLU A 262 -27.05 -20.98 -6.27
C GLU A 262 -25.89 -21.63 -7.04
N LEU A 263 -24.63 -21.40 -6.62
CA LEU A 263 -23.43 -22.07 -7.17
C LEU A 263 -23.25 -23.50 -6.66
N GLY A 264 -23.70 -23.81 -5.44
CA GLY A 264 -23.70 -25.17 -4.89
C GLY A 264 -24.74 -26.08 -5.52
N GLU A 265 -25.91 -25.54 -5.89
CA GLU A 265 -26.99 -26.30 -6.53
C GLU A 265 -26.70 -26.61 -8.02
N THR A 266 -25.87 -25.81 -8.70
CA THR A 266 -25.46 -26.09 -10.09
C THR A 266 -24.37 -27.15 -10.22
N ALA A 267 -23.69 -27.52 -9.13
CA ALA A 267 -22.66 -28.56 -9.12
C ALA A 267 -23.19 -29.99 -8.88
N LEU A 268 -24.49 -30.15 -8.58
CA LEU A 268 -25.14 -31.45 -8.33
C LEU A 268 -26.05 -31.92 -9.47
N VAL A 269 -26.07 -31.21 -10.61
CA VAL A 269 -26.78 -31.65 -11.81
C VAL A 269 -25.83 -31.63 -13.01
N LYS A 270 -24.86 -32.55 -13.01
CA LYS A 270 -24.33 -33.25 -14.19
C LYS A 270 -23.76 -34.59 -13.77
#